data_AF-A0A377WMB9-F1
#
_entry.id   AF-A0A377WMB9-F1
#
_cell.length_a   1.000
_cell.length_b   1.000
_cell.length_c   1.000
_cell.angle_alpha   90.00
_cell.angle_beta   90.00
_cell.angle_gamma   90.00
#
_symmetry.space_group_name_H-M   'P 1'
#
loop_
_entity.id
_entity.type
_entity.pdbx_description
1 polymer ?
#
loop_
_entity_poly.entity_id
_entity_poly.type
_entity_poly.pdbx_seq_one_letter_code
_entity_poly.pdbx_strand_id
1 'polypeptide(L)'
;MDMTFFRAALLGACVLLSGCDSATTPATPTATATVLDGKTMGTFWRVSVIGVDEAKAQALRAKVQAQLDADDRLLSTWKNDSALMRFNHAATTEPWR
;
A
#
# COMPACT_ATOMS: atom_id res chain seq x y z
N MET A 1 19.49 -17.67 59.85
CA MET A 1 19.00 -17.16 58.55
C MET A 1 17.48 -17.20 58.63
N ASP A 2 16.89 -16.04 58.95
CA ASP A 2 15.52 -15.95 59.43
C ASP A 2 14.49 -16.31 58.36
N MET A 3 13.45 -17.03 58.80
CA MET A 3 12.27 -17.44 58.03
C MET A 3 11.63 -16.28 57.25
N THR A 4 11.79 -15.05 57.76
CA THR A 4 11.35 -13.80 57.13
C THR A 4 12.11 -13.48 55.85
N PHE A 5 13.42 -13.69 55.80
CA PHE A 5 14.21 -13.54 54.58
C PHE A 5 13.82 -14.56 53.52
N PHE A 6 13.53 -15.80 53.92
CA PHE A 6 13.10 -16.85 52.99
C PHE A 6 11.72 -16.54 52.40
N ARG A 7 10.78 -16.04 53.20
CA ARG A 7 9.46 -15.58 52.74
C ARG A 7 9.54 -14.38 51.81
N ALA A 8 10.40 -13.40 52.12
CA ALA A 8 10.61 -12.24 51.27
C ALA A 8 11.24 -12.60 49.93
N ALA A 9 12.21 -13.52 49.92
CA ALA A 9 12.81 -14.04 48.69
C ALA A 9 11.79 -14.81 47.83
N LEU A 10 10.93 -15.62 48.46
CA LEU A 10 9.89 -16.36 47.76
C LEU A 10 8.84 -15.44 47.12
N LEU A 11 8.40 -14.41 47.86
CA LEU A 11 7.48 -13.40 47.34
C LEU A 11 8.09 -12.59 46.19
N GLY A 12 9.37 -12.22 46.30
CA GLY A 12 10.10 -11.55 45.21
C GLY A 12 10.21 -12.41 43.95
N ALA A 13 10.45 -13.71 44.10
CA ALA A 13 10.50 -14.65 42.97
C ALA A 13 9.13 -14.79 42.27
N CYS A 14 8.02 -14.81 43.01
CA CYS A 14 6.68 -14.87 42.43
C CYS A 14 6.32 -13.60 41.65
N VAL A 15 6.79 -12.42 42.08
CA VAL A 15 6.59 -11.16 41.34
C VAL A 15 7.35 -11.16 40.02
N LEU A 16 8.57 -11.72 39.99
CA LEU A 16 9.36 -11.85 38.76
C LEU A 16 8.71 -12.82 37.74
N LEU A 17 7.98 -13.84 38.22
CA LEU A 17 7.27 -14.80 37.36
C LEU A 17 5.96 -14.25 36.77
N SER A 18 5.43 -13.14 37.30
CA SER A 18 4.19 -12.51 36.82
C SER A 18 4.41 -11.53 35.67
N GLY A 19 5.66 -11.32 35.23
CA GLY A 19 6.04 -10.39 34.17
C GLY A 19 5.94 -10.94 32.74
N CYS A 20 5.50 -12.18 32.56
CA CYS A 20 5.21 -12.72 31.23
C CYS A 20 3.74 -12.50 30.89
N ASP A 21 3.35 -11.25 30.61
CA ASP A 21 2.20 -11.02 29.74
C ASP A 21 2.59 -11.57 28.37
N SER A 22 2.29 -12.84 28.16
CA SER A 22 2.42 -13.44 26.85
C SER A 22 1.40 -12.73 25.98
N ALA A 23 1.89 -11.84 25.12
CA ALA A 23 1.20 -11.31 23.95
C ALA A 23 0.88 -12.44 22.93
N THR A 24 0.33 -13.55 23.41
CA THR A 24 -0.22 -14.68 22.68
C THR A 24 -1.74 -14.53 22.67
N THR A 25 -2.22 -13.35 22.31
CA THR A 25 -3.41 -13.33 21.47
C THR A 25 -2.92 -13.83 20.12
N PRO A 26 -3.52 -14.85 19.49
CA PRO A 26 -3.29 -15.10 18.08
C PRO A 26 -3.71 -13.80 17.39
N ALA A 27 -2.74 -12.95 17.05
CA ALA A 27 -3.01 -11.82 16.20
C ALA A 27 -3.49 -12.45 14.90
N THR A 28 -4.81 -12.37 14.66
CA THR A 28 -5.36 -12.57 13.32
C THR A 28 -4.39 -11.85 12.38
N PRO A 29 -3.74 -12.53 11.42
CA PRO A 29 -2.70 -11.90 10.62
C PRO A 29 -3.30 -10.63 10.01
N THR A 30 -2.92 -9.48 10.54
CA THR A 30 -3.38 -8.20 10.01
C THR A 30 -2.82 -8.16 8.62
N ALA A 31 -3.70 -8.33 7.63
CA ALA A 31 -3.28 -8.44 6.25
C ALA A 31 -2.38 -7.24 5.93
N THR A 32 -1.14 -7.53 5.52
CA THR A 32 -0.12 -6.50 5.36
C THR A 32 -0.50 -5.60 4.19
N ALA A 33 -0.33 -4.29 4.37
CA ALA A 33 -0.53 -3.33 3.30
C ALA A 33 0.68 -3.30 2.38
N THR A 34 0.45 -3.49 1.08
CA THR A 34 1.42 -3.35 0.00
C THR A 34 1.13 -2.03 -0.71
N VAL A 35 2.14 -1.18 -0.84
CA VAL A 35 2.04 0.10 -1.57
C VAL A 35 2.69 -0.05 -2.93
N LEU A 36 1.93 0.25 -3.98
CA LEU A 36 2.38 0.34 -5.36
C LEU A 36 2.50 1.81 -5.75
N ASP A 37 3.48 2.13 -6.58
CA ASP A 37 3.72 3.49 -7.05
C ASP A 37 4.19 3.51 -8.49
N GLY A 38 4.26 4.70 -9.08
CA GLY A 38 4.84 4.89 -10.39
C GLY A 38 4.74 6.34 -10.83
N LYS A 39 5.01 6.59 -12.11
CA LYS A 39 5.01 7.93 -12.70
C LYS A 39 4.05 7.98 -13.89
N THR A 40 3.35 9.09 -14.05
CA THR A 40 2.52 9.38 -15.23
C THR A 40 2.22 10.88 -15.29
N MET A 41 1.95 11.43 -16.49
CA MET A 41 1.46 12.80 -16.67
C MET A 41 2.27 13.90 -15.93
N GLY A 42 3.59 13.72 -15.79
CA GLY A 42 4.45 14.68 -15.07
C GLY A 42 4.36 14.64 -13.54
N THR A 43 3.69 13.65 -12.96
CA THR A 43 3.58 13.42 -11.51
C THR A 43 3.76 11.93 -11.14
N PHE A 44 3.52 11.58 -9.88
CA PHE A 44 3.51 10.22 -9.37
C PHE A 44 2.09 9.74 -9.04
N TRP A 45 1.88 8.43 -9.13
CA TRP A 45 0.68 7.77 -8.64
C TRP A 45 1.03 6.82 -7.49
N ARG A 46 0.07 6.53 -6.61
CA ARG A 46 0.22 5.61 -5.49
C ARG A 46 -1.07 4.83 -5.26
N VAL A 47 -0.97 3.52 -5.05
CA VAL A 47 -2.08 2.63 -4.72
C VAL A 47 -1.70 1.78 -3.50
N SER A 48 -2.50 1.85 -2.44
CA SER A 48 -2.32 1.01 -1.25
C SER A 48 -3.33 -0.13 -1.28
N VAL A 49 -2.86 -1.37 -1.27
CA VAL A 49 -3.68 -2.59 -1.27
C VAL A 49 -3.34 -3.48 -0.09
N ILE A 50 -4.30 -4.27 0.39
CA ILE A 50 -4.13 -5.11 1.58
C ILE A 50 -4.22 -6.59 1.18
N GLY A 51 -3.33 -7.42 1.71
CA GLY A 51 -3.43 -8.88 1.57
C GLY A 51 -3.16 -9.41 0.16
N VAL A 52 -2.32 -8.71 -0.61
CA VAL A 52 -1.93 -9.10 -1.97
C VAL A 52 -0.53 -9.70 -1.95
N ASP A 53 -0.37 -10.89 -2.53
CA ASP A 53 0.95 -11.51 -2.72
C ASP A 53 1.80 -10.76 -3.76
N GLU A 54 3.11 -10.98 -3.75
CA GLU A 54 4.05 -10.24 -4.61
C GLU A 54 3.74 -10.38 -6.11
N ALA A 55 3.37 -11.58 -6.57
CA ALA A 55 3.06 -11.82 -7.98
C ALA A 55 1.82 -11.02 -8.42
N LYS A 56 0.76 -11.01 -7.61
CA LYS A 56 -0.43 -10.18 -7.85
C LYS A 56 -0.14 -8.69 -7.71
N ALA A 57 0.72 -8.29 -6.79
CA ALA A 57 1.13 -6.90 -6.62
C ALA A 57 1.85 -6.37 -7.87
N GLN A 58 2.77 -7.14 -8.44
CA GLN A 58 3.45 -6.79 -9.69
C GLN A 58 2.51 -6.78 -10.89
N ALA A 59 1.61 -7.78 -10.99
CA ALA A 59 0.59 -7.80 -12.04
C ALA A 59 -0.36 -6.60 -11.95
N LEU A 60 -0.73 -6.19 -10.72
CA LEU A 60 -1.56 -5.00 -10.49
C LEU A 60 -0.80 -3.73 -10.84
N ARG A 61 0.47 -3.60 -10.46
CA ARG A 61 1.33 -2.46 -10.82
C ARG A 61 1.38 -2.27 -12.33
N ALA A 62 1.59 -3.35 -13.08
CA ALA A 62 1.61 -3.30 -14.55
C ALA A 62 0.25 -2.86 -15.14
N LYS A 63 -0.87 -3.36 -14.60
CA LYS A 63 -2.21 -2.94 -15.03
C LYS A 63 -2.49 -1.47 -14.75
N VAL A 64 -2.14 -0.99 -13.56
CA VAL A 64 -2.32 0.42 -13.18
C VAL A 64 -1.49 1.31 -14.11
N GLN A 65 -0.23 0.97 -14.36
CA GLN A 65 0.61 1.74 -15.28
C GLN A 65 0.02 1.74 -16.70
N ALA A 66 -0.37 0.59 -17.23
CA ALA A 66 -0.93 0.50 -18.58
C ALA A 66 -2.22 1.32 -18.74
N GLN A 67 -3.08 1.33 -17.71
CA GLN A 67 -4.28 2.16 -17.70
C GLN A 67 -3.92 3.64 -17.70
N LEU A 68 -3.02 4.07 -16.80
CA LEU A 68 -2.60 5.46 -16.71
C LEU A 68 -1.86 5.95 -17.97
N ASP A 69 -1.11 5.07 -18.64
CA ASP A 69 -0.48 5.37 -19.93
C ASP A 69 -1.53 5.55 -21.04
N ALA A 70 -2.61 4.74 -21.02
CA ALA A 70 -3.73 4.90 -21.95
C ALA A 70 -4.47 6.23 -21.68
N ASP A 71 -4.70 6.57 -20.42
CA ASP A 71 -5.29 7.86 -20.03
C ASP A 71 -4.39 9.04 -20.45
N ASP A 72 -3.08 8.90 -20.32
CA ASP A 72 -2.11 9.92 -20.74
C ASP A 72 -2.03 10.05 -22.28
N ARG A 73 -2.31 8.99 -23.04
CA ARG A 73 -2.54 9.11 -24.50
C ARG A 73 -3.90 9.70 -24.84
N LEU A 74 -4.89 9.57 -23.99
CA LEU A 74 -6.22 10.15 -24.23
C LEU A 74 -6.22 11.66 -23.96
N LEU A 75 -5.59 12.08 -22.86
CA LEU A 75 -5.82 13.39 -22.25
C LEU A 75 -4.65 14.38 -22.33
N SER A 76 -3.45 13.93 -22.70
CA SER A 76 -2.27 14.81 -22.65
C SER A 76 -2.32 15.93 -23.69
N THR A 77 -2.19 17.17 -23.26
CA THR A 77 -1.96 18.32 -24.15
C THR A 77 -0.52 18.41 -24.66
N TRP A 78 0.38 17.57 -24.12
CA TRP A 78 1.81 17.57 -24.47
C TRP A 78 2.14 16.52 -25.55
N LYS A 79 1.25 15.55 -25.77
CA LYS A 79 1.36 14.58 -26.87
C LYS A 79 0.50 15.05 -28.03
N ASN A 80 1.14 15.41 -29.14
CA ASN A 80 0.44 15.91 -30.33
C ASN A 80 -0.53 14.88 -30.94
N ASP A 81 -0.29 13.59 -30.69
CA ASP A 81 -1.13 12.48 -31.14
C ASP A 81 -2.16 12.01 -30.09
N SER A 82 -2.35 12.75 -29.00
CA SER A 82 -3.40 12.43 -28.05
C SER A 82 -4.79 12.66 -28.64
N ALA A 83 -5.81 12.00 -28.08
CA ALA A 83 -7.18 12.24 -28.52
C ALA A 83 -7.58 13.71 -28.30
N LEU A 84 -7.22 14.29 -27.16
CA LEU A 84 -7.45 15.69 -26.86
C LEU A 84 -6.78 16.62 -27.88
N MET A 85 -5.52 16.39 -28.25
CA MET A 85 -4.82 17.25 -29.22
C MET A 85 -5.35 17.09 -30.64
N ARG A 86 -5.73 15.87 -31.03
CA ARG A 86 -6.44 15.65 -32.30
C ARG A 86 -7.76 16.43 -32.35
N PHE A 87 -8.52 16.46 -31.26
CA PHE A 87 -9.73 17.28 -31.16
C PHE A 87 -9.38 18.78 -31.24
N ASN A 88 -8.40 19.25 -30.48
CA ASN A 88 -8.00 20.66 -30.46
C ASN A 88 -7.49 21.17 -31.82
N HIS A 89 -6.89 20.30 -32.63
CA HIS A 89 -6.40 20.64 -33.97
C HIS A 89 -7.44 20.47 -35.08
N ALA A 90 -8.60 19.87 -34.78
CA ALA A 90 -9.61 19.59 -35.78
C ALA A 90 -10.20 20.91 -36.33
N ALA A 91 -10.22 21.06 -37.65
CA ALA A 91 -10.87 22.19 -38.33
C ALA A 91 -12.34 21.91 -38.67
N THR A 92 -12.92 20.84 -38.13
CA THR A 92 -14.31 20.41 -38.38
C THR A 92 -15.19 20.75 -37.18
N THR A 93 -16.49 20.91 -37.44
CA THR A 93 -17.54 21.04 -36.42
C THR A 93 -18.34 19.74 -36.24
N GLU A 94 -17.96 18.67 -36.95
CA GLU A 94 -18.56 17.35 -36.74
C GLU A 94 -18.29 16.83 -35.32
N PRO A 95 -19.22 16.06 -34.72
CA PRO A 95 -19.01 15.46 -33.41
C PRO A 95 -17.78 14.56 -33.38
N TRP A 96 -17.03 14.61 -32.27
CA TRP A 96 -15.89 13.74 -32.02
C TRP A 96 -16.29 12.25 -32.03
N ARG A 97 -15.52 11.41 -32.73
CA ARG A 97 -15.72 9.95 -32.83
C ARG A 97 -14.51 9.18 -32.34
#